data_AF-A0A146LRG1-F1
#
_entry.id   AF-A0A146LRG1-F1
#
_cell.length_a   1.000
_cell.length_b   1.000
_cell.length_c   1.000
_cell.angle_alpha   90.00
_cell.angle_beta   90.00
_cell.angle_gamma   90.00
#
_symmetry.space_group_name_H-M   'P 1'
#
loop_
_entity.id
_entity.type
_entity.pdbx_description
1 polymer ?
#
loop_
_entity_poly.entity_id
_entity_poly.type
_entity_poly.pdbx_seq_one_letter_code
_entity_poly.pdbx_strand_id
1 'polypeptide(L)'
;MSVKGVSGYESVSFIYLNHALDIVERIDDGDHESGNVSNADFATTDFPTLYILPKTQTVPKAEMEKVNDWVLTMSIDNSNNIERKLPTTSDPQTGEQFYEASLISPSGNTFPECAVTGYPIVGGSGLSRCSHCKRPASQVDWNRYVMAAKVCPWCG
;
A
#
# COMPACT_ATOMS: atom_id res chain seq x y z
N MET A 1 -13.96 -19.00 12.00
CA MET A 1 -13.21 -17.83 12.51
C MET A 1 -13.65 -16.63 11.69
N SER A 2 -14.61 -15.85 12.18
CA SER A 2 -14.97 -14.56 11.56
C SER A 2 -13.83 -13.58 11.83
N VAL A 3 -13.16 -13.14 10.77
CA VAL A 3 -12.30 -11.95 10.84
C VAL A 3 -13.23 -10.79 11.22
N LYS A 4 -13.15 -10.34 12.48
CA LYS A 4 -13.80 -9.10 12.89
C LYS A 4 -13.23 -8.00 11.99
N GLY A 5 -14.13 -7.31 11.29
CA GLY A 5 -13.83 -6.42 10.18
C GLY A 5 -12.67 -5.48 10.47
N VAL A 6 -11.80 -5.33 9.48
CA VAL A 6 -10.72 -4.35 9.48
C VAL A 6 -11.33 -2.97 9.19
N SER A 7 -12.09 -2.44 10.16
CA SER A 7 -12.72 -1.12 10.02
C SER A 7 -11.63 -0.06 9.82
N GLY A 8 -11.70 0.68 8.72
CA GLY A 8 -10.75 1.77 8.41
C GLY A 8 -9.85 1.54 7.19
N TYR A 9 -9.83 0.34 6.60
CA TYR A 9 -9.06 0.08 5.36
C TYR A 9 -9.94 -0.10 4.12
N GLU A 10 -11.24 0.24 4.22
CA GLU A 10 -12.20 0.07 3.13
C GLU A 10 -11.82 0.90 1.90
N SER A 11 -11.37 2.14 2.08
CA SER A 11 -10.90 2.99 0.97
C SER A 11 -9.70 2.40 0.25
N VAL A 12 -8.69 1.95 1.00
CA VAL A 12 -7.48 1.35 0.42
C VAL A 12 -7.82 0.04 -0.28
N SER A 13 -8.67 -0.79 0.34
CA SER A 13 -9.14 -2.04 -0.24
C SER A 13 -9.91 -1.79 -1.54
N PHE A 14 -10.78 -0.78 -1.57
CA PHE A 14 -11.50 -0.37 -2.76
C PHE A 14 -10.55 -0.01 -3.91
N ILE A 15 -9.58 0.86 -3.66
CA ILE A 15 -8.64 1.31 -4.69
C ILE A 15 -7.83 0.12 -5.23
N TYR A 16 -7.28 -0.73 -4.35
CA TYR A 16 -6.47 -1.87 -4.77
C TYR A 16 -7.26 -2.93 -5.51
N LEU A 17 -8.47 -3.24 -5.05
CA LEU A 17 -9.32 -4.24 -5.66
C LEU A 17 -9.90 -3.76 -6.99
N ASN A 18 -10.27 -2.48 -7.09
CA ASN A 18 -10.68 -1.89 -8.36
C ASN A 18 -9.54 -1.93 -9.38
N HIS A 19 -8.32 -1.56 -8.99
CA HIS A 19 -7.15 -1.66 -9.86
C HIS A 19 -6.81 -3.11 -10.25
N ALA A 20 -7.01 -4.07 -9.34
CA ALA A 20 -6.83 -5.48 -9.66
C ALA A 20 -7.81 -5.97 -10.74
N LEU A 21 -9.05 -5.45 -10.77
CA LEU A 21 -10.01 -5.73 -11.83
C LEU A 21 -9.53 -5.15 -13.18
N ASP A 22 -9.04 -3.91 -13.19
CA ASP A 22 -8.47 -3.30 -14.40
C ASP A 22 -7.31 -4.13 -14.95
N ILE A 23 -6.40 -4.59 -14.10
CA ILE A 23 -5.27 -5.46 -14.49
C ILE A 23 -5.78 -6.78 -15.09
N VAL A 24 -6.77 -7.41 -14.45
CA VAL A 24 -7.34 -8.68 -14.93
C VAL A 24 -8.01 -8.51 -16.29
N GLU A 25 -8.74 -7.40 -16.49
CA GLU A 25 -9.35 -7.08 -17.79
C GLU A 25 -8.29 -6.93 -18.88
N ARG A 26 -7.18 -6.24 -18.61
CA ARG A 26 -6.08 -6.10 -19.58
C ARG A 26 -5.42 -7.45 -19.90
N ILE A 27 -5.25 -8.32 -18.90
CA ILE A 27 -4.72 -9.68 -19.13
C ILE A 27 -5.67 -10.48 -20.04
N ASP A 28 -6.98 -10.40 -19.81
CA ASP A 28 -8.00 -11.11 -20.61
C ASP A 28 -8.11 -10.58 -22.04
N ASP A 29 -7.88 -9.27 -22.24
CA ASP A 29 -7.79 -8.64 -23.55
C ASP A 29 -6.52 -9.04 -24.33
N GLY A 30 -5.57 -9.71 -23.66
CA GLY A 30 -4.32 -10.19 -24.24
C GLY A 30 -3.20 -9.15 -24.24
N ASP A 31 -3.32 -8.06 -23.46
CA ASP A 31 -2.25 -7.07 -23.31
C ASP A 31 -1.02 -7.72 -22.66
N HIS A 32 0.17 -7.24 -23.06
CA HIS A 32 1.46 -7.72 -22.54
C HIS A 32 2.12 -6.73 -21.58
N GLU A 33 1.64 -5.48 -21.52
CA GLU A 33 2.20 -4.41 -20.71
C GLU A 33 1.08 -3.57 -20.09
N SER A 34 1.35 -2.96 -18.93
CA SER A 34 0.37 -2.22 -18.14
C SER A 34 0.04 -0.81 -18.67
N GLY A 35 0.51 -0.44 -19.86
CA GLY A 35 0.36 0.93 -20.40
C GLY A 35 -1.10 1.39 -20.53
N ASN A 36 -2.04 0.45 -20.66
CA ASN A 36 -3.49 0.70 -20.73
C ASN A 36 -4.21 0.59 -19.37
N VAL A 37 -3.49 0.27 -18.28
CA VAL A 37 -4.06 0.22 -16.93
C VAL A 37 -4.05 1.64 -16.35
N SER A 38 -5.20 2.11 -15.88
CA SER A 38 -5.29 3.42 -15.21
C SER A 38 -4.52 3.43 -13.89
N ASN A 39 -3.70 4.46 -13.69
CA ASN A 39 -2.92 4.69 -12.46
C ASN A 39 -3.33 5.98 -11.74
N ALA A 40 -4.49 6.55 -12.06
CA ALA A 40 -4.93 7.86 -11.53
C ALA A 40 -4.96 7.89 -9.99
N ASP A 41 -5.47 6.83 -9.36
CA ASP A 41 -5.54 6.72 -7.90
C ASP A 41 -4.17 6.47 -7.24
N PHE A 42 -3.15 6.15 -8.05
CA PHE A 42 -1.79 5.85 -7.62
C PHE A 42 -0.78 6.95 -8.02
N ALA A 43 -1.24 8.09 -8.52
CA ALA A 43 -0.38 9.15 -9.05
C ALA A 43 0.65 9.71 -8.03
N THR A 44 0.44 9.48 -6.73
CA THR A 44 1.32 9.95 -5.64
C THR A 44 2.00 8.81 -4.89
N THR A 45 2.03 7.61 -5.47
CA THR A 45 2.77 6.46 -4.94
C THR A 45 4.14 6.32 -5.60
N ASP A 46 5.00 5.49 -5.03
CA ASP A 46 6.24 5.03 -5.66
C ASP A 46 6.05 3.70 -6.42
N PHE A 47 4.81 3.33 -6.74
CA PHE A 47 4.51 2.08 -7.42
C PHE A 47 4.94 2.15 -8.89
N PRO A 48 5.38 1.02 -9.48
CA PRO A 48 5.67 0.96 -10.90
C PRO A 48 4.38 1.17 -11.71
N THR A 49 4.39 2.14 -12.62
CA THR A 49 3.26 2.41 -13.53
C THR A 49 3.35 1.63 -14.84
N LEU A 50 4.57 1.24 -15.24
CA LEU A 50 4.85 0.40 -16.41
C LEU A 50 5.48 -0.93 -15.98
N TYR A 51 4.79 -2.02 -16.27
CA TYR A 51 5.22 -3.38 -15.95
C TYR A 51 4.65 -4.38 -16.97
N ILE A 52 5.27 -5.56 -17.03
CA ILE A 52 4.83 -6.65 -17.90
C ILE A 52 3.63 -7.35 -17.27
N LEU A 53 2.59 -7.59 -18.07
CA LEU A 53 1.43 -8.37 -17.67
C LEU A 53 1.68 -9.87 -17.90
N PRO A 54 1.22 -10.74 -16.98
CA PRO A 54 1.31 -12.18 -17.19
C PRO A 54 0.37 -12.61 -18.33
N LYS A 55 0.71 -13.70 -19.02
CA LYS A 55 -0.11 -14.26 -20.12
C LYS A 55 -1.47 -14.79 -19.66
N THR A 56 -1.59 -15.11 -18.37
CA THR A 56 -2.79 -15.69 -17.77
C THR A 56 -2.92 -15.16 -16.35
N GLN A 57 -4.16 -14.99 -15.90
CA GLN A 57 -4.45 -14.59 -14.52
C GLN A 57 -3.86 -15.59 -13.52
N THR A 58 -3.32 -15.08 -12.41
CA THR A 58 -2.82 -15.90 -11.29
C THR A 58 -3.87 -16.16 -10.23
N VAL A 59 -4.93 -15.35 -10.20
CA VAL A 59 -6.05 -15.45 -9.26
C VAL A 59 -7.19 -16.19 -9.94
N PRO A 60 -7.85 -17.17 -9.27
CA PRO A 60 -9.00 -17.86 -9.84
C PRO A 60 -10.14 -16.89 -10.17
N LYS A 61 -10.78 -17.09 -11.33
CA LYS A 61 -11.89 -16.25 -11.80
C LYS A 61 -13.02 -16.10 -10.77
N ALA A 62 -13.37 -17.19 -10.07
CA ALA A 62 -14.41 -17.16 -9.05
C ALA A 62 -14.07 -16.24 -7.85
N GLU A 63 -12.80 -16.01 -7.54
CA GLU A 63 -12.40 -15.03 -6.52
C GLU A 63 -12.47 -13.60 -7.08
N MET A 64 -12.05 -13.39 -8.34
CA MET A 64 -12.17 -12.09 -9.00
C MET A 64 -13.63 -11.66 -9.21
N GLU A 65 -14.55 -12.61 -9.41
CA GLU A 65 -15.99 -12.34 -9.45
C GLU A 65 -16.51 -11.81 -8.10
N LYS A 66 -16.07 -12.39 -6.97
CA LYS A 66 -16.41 -11.86 -5.63
C LYS A 66 -15.83 -10.46 -5.40
N VAL A 67 -14.63 -10.21 -5.91
CA VAL A 67 -14.01 -8.88 -5.86
C VAL A 67 -14.85 -7.88 -6.65
N ASN A 68 -15.26 -8.23 -7.87
CA ASN A 68 -16.13 -7.40 -8.69
C ASN A 68 -17.45 -7.07 -7.98
N ASP A 69 -18.14 -8.08 -7.45
CA ASP A 69 -19.39 -7.89 -6.70
C ASP A 69 -19.22 -6.96 -5.50
N TRP A 70 -18.10 -7.08 -4.78
CA TRP A 70 -17.79 -6.23 -3.65
C TRP A 70 -17.48 -4.78 -4.07
N VAL A 71 -16.65 -4.58 -5.10
CA VAL A 71 -16.32 -3.24 -5.64
C VAL A 71 -17.58 -2.55 -6.17
N LEU A 72 -18.46 -3.26 -6.88
CA LEU A 72 -19.75 -2.73 -7.34
C LEU A 72 -20.64 -2.33 -6.17
N THR A 73 -20.75 -3.18 -5.15
CA THR A 73 -21.52 -2.87 -3.93
C THR A 73 -21.00 -1.60 -3.25
N MET A 74 -19.68 -1.50 -3.07
CA MET A 74 -19.02 -0.33 -2.48
C MET A 74 -19.11 0.93 -3.35
N SER A 75 -19.25 0.80 -4.67
CA SER A 75 -19.42 1.93 -5.59
C SER A 75 -20.83 2.53 -5.50
N ILE A 76 -21.84 1.69 -5.27
CA ILE A 76 -23.23 2.11 -5.11
C ILE A 76 -23.44 2.74 -3.73
N ASP A 77 -22.78 2.19 -2.71
CA ASP A 77 -22.87 2.67 -1.33
C ASP A 77 -22.08 3.99 -1.14
N ASN A 78 -22.71 5.10 -1.54
CA ASN A 78 -22.20 6.45 -1.28
C ASN A 78 -22.57 6.97 0.12
N SER A 79 -23.08 6.11 1.01
CA SER A 79 -23.66 6.54 2.29
C SER A 79 -22.64 7.16 3.26
N ASN A 80 -21.35 6.87 3.11
CA ASN A 80 -20.35 7.28 4.09
C ASN A 80 -19.54 8.54 3.76
N ASN A 81 -19.73 9.17 2.58
CA ASN A 81 -18.94 10.37 2.18
C ASN A 81 -17.42 10.20 2.35
N ILE A 82 -16.94 8.95 2.32
CA ILE A 82 -15.52 8.63 2.49
C ILE A 82 -14.84 8.97 1.17
N GLU A 83 -13.89 9.90 1.24
CA GLU A 83 -13.02 10.21 0.11
C GLU A 83 -12.21 8.95 -0.22
N ARG A 84 -12.51 8.33 -1.37
CA ARG A 84 -11.84 7.10 -1.86
C ARG A 84 -10.45 7.46 -2.38
N LYS A 85 -9.55 7.82 -1.45
CA LYS A 85 -8.16 8.14 -1.73
C LYS A 85 -7.25 7.30 -0.85
N LEU A 86 -6.03 7.06 -1.35
CA LEU A 86 -4.98 6.48 -0.54
C LEU A 86 -4.59 7.47 0.58
N PRO A 87 -4.32 7.00 1.80
CA PRO A 87 -3.86 7.86 2.89
C PRO A 87 -2.51 8.49 2.55
N THR A 88 -2.39 9.80 2.74
CA THR A 88 -1.18 10.54 2.39
C THR A 88 -0.46 11.09 3.61
N THR A 89 0.84 11.29 3.45
CA THR A 89 1.69 12.05 4.37
C THR A 89 2.43 13.14 3.60
N SER A 90 3.04 14.08 4.33
CA SER A 90 3.75 15.21 3.75
C SER A 90 5.26 14.97 3.77
N ASP A 91 5.92 15.27 2.65
CA ASP A 91 7.38 15.30 2.58
C ASP A 91 7.90 16.43 3.49
N PRO A 92 8.70 16.12 4.53
CA PRO A 92 9.14 17.13 5.49
C PRO A 92 10.07 18.19 4.89
N GLN A 93 10.64 17.93 3.70
CA GLN A 93 11.54 18.86 3.01
C GLN A 93 10.80 19.77 2.03
N THR A 94 9.79 19.24 1.31
CA THR A 94 9.10 19.98 0.24
C THR A 94 7.66 20.35 0.56
N GLY A 95 7.03 19.67 1.53
CA GLY A 95 5.62 19.82 1.89
C GLY A 95 4.67 19.06 0.95
N GLU A 96 5.16 18.42 -0.12
CA GLU A 96 4.34 17.68 -1.08
C GLU A 96 3.67 16.47 -0.41
N GLN A 97 2.43 16.18 -0.81
CA GLN A 97 1.68 15.03 -0.32
C GLN A 97 2.01 13.79 -1.14
N PHE A 98 2.19 12.66 -0.47
CA PHE A 98 2.43 11.38 -1.11
C PHE A 98 1.87 10.23 -0.29
N TYR A 99 1.65 9.07 -0.92
CA TYR A 99 1.09 7.92 -0.23
C TYR A 99 1.94 7.51 0.97
N GLU A 100 1.30 7.29 2.12
CA GLU A 100 1.99 7.11 3.41
C GLU A 100 2.92 5.89 3.48
N ALA A 101 2.76 4.91 2.58
CA ALA A 101 3.61 3.72 2.53
C ALA A 101 4.70 3.79 1.44
N SER A 102 4.75 4.85 0.64
CA SER A 102 5.82 5.02 -0.35
C SER A 102 7.14 5.37 0.32
N LEU A 103 8.23 4.75 -0.10
CA LEU A 103 9.58 5.09 0.34
C LEU A 103 10.16 6.27 -0.42
N ILE A 104 9.59 6.64 -1.55
CA ILE A 104 10.05 7.74 -2.41
C ILE A 104 8.90 8.75 -2.58
N SER A 105 9.15 10.03 -2.30
CA SER A 105 8.18 11.10 -2.58
C SER A 105 8.21 11.55 -4.05
N PRO A 106 7.19 12.27 -4.55
CA PRO A 106 7.17 12.83 -5.91
C PRO A 106 8.38 13.72 -6.24
N SER A 107 8.93 14.42 -5.23
CA SER A 107 10.16 15.22 -5.39
C SER A 107 11.46 14.38 -5.48
N GLY A 108 11.37 13.05 -5.34
CA GLY A 108 12.51 12.12 -5.42
C GLY A 108 13.24 11.90 -4.10
N ASN A 109 12.74 12.43 -2.98
CA ASN A 109 13.33 12.16 -1.66
C ASN A 109 13.05 10.71 -1.25
N THR A 110 14.09 9.99 -0.84
CA THR A 110 13.98 8.61 -0.34
C THR A 110 14.02 8.57 1.18
N PHE A 111 13.07 7.87 1.79
CA PHE A 111 12.96 7.71 3.23
C PHE A 111 13.41 6.31 3.67
N PRO A 112 14.05 6.17 4.85
CA PRO A 112 14.41 4.85 5.37
C PRO A 112 13.15 4.01 5.65
N GLU A 113 13.17 2.76 5.21
CA GLU A 113 12.14 1.76 5.52
C GLU A 113 12.17 1.37 7.00
N CYS A 114 11.02 1.39 7.68
CA CYS A 114 10.91 0.91 9.05
C CYS A 114 11.07 -0.61 9.13
N ALA A 115 12.08 -1.08 9.85
CA ALA A 115 12.34 -2.50 10.07
C ALA A 115 11.20 -3.29 10.74
N VAL A 116 10.19 -2.63 11.31
CA VAL A 116 9.03 -3.31 11.91
C VAL A 116 7.85 -3.39 10.95
N THR A 117 7.59 -2.32 10.19
CA THR A 117 6.34 -2.15 9.42
C THR A 117 6.53 -2.12 7.91
N GLY A 118 7.74 -1.84 7.42
CA GLY A 118 7.99 -1.55 6.01
C GLY A 118 7.65 -0.11 5.57
N TYR A 119 6.99 0.67 6.42
CA TYR A 119 6.57 2.04 6.08
C TYR A 119 7.76 3.01 6.15
N PRO A 120 7.73 4.12 5.38
CA PRO A 120 8.77 5.15 5.45
C PRO A 120 8.83 5.80 6.83
N ILE A 121 10.05 6.02 7.33
CA ILE A 121 10.27 6.80 8.55
C ILE A 121 10.33 8.29 8.16
N VAL A 122 9.16 8.90 8.06
CA VAL A 122 8.97 10.35 7.86
C VAL A 122 8.95 11.10 9.20
N GLY A 123 9.21 12.41 9.15
CA GLY A 123 9.59 13.30 10.26
C GLY A 123 8.95 13.07 11.65
N GLY A 124 9.66 13.50 12.70
CA GLY A 124 9.13 13.64 14.07
C GLY A 124 8.88 12.34 14.88
N SER A 125 8.76 11.18 14.23
CA SER A 125 8.47 9.88 14.86
C SER A 125 9.64 9.26 15.65
N GLY A 126 10.84 9.86 15.54
CA GLY A 126 12.06 9.35 16.15
C GLY A 126 12.61 8.14 15.40
N LEU A 127 13.94 8.01 15.37
CA LEU A 127 14.64 6.97 14.62
C LEU A 127 15.41 6.06 15.58
N SER A 128 15.00 4.80 15.65
CA SER A 128 15.73 3.74 16.36
C SER A 128 16.58 2.92 15.40
N ARG A 129 17.67 2.33 15.90
CA ARG A 129 18.48 1.35 15.17
C ARG A 129 18.75 0.16 16.06
N CYS A 130 18.64 -1.03 15.48
CA CYS A 130 19.15 -2.22 16.15
C CYS A 130 20.65 -2.05 16.42
N SER A 131 21.11 -2.34 17.64
CA SER A 131 22.51 -2.21 18.02
C SER A 131 23.44 -3.12 17.20
N HIS A 132 22.93 -4.27 16.72
CA HIS A 132 23.68 -5.24 15.95
C HIS A 132 23.57 -5.02 14.43
N CYS A 133 22.39 -5.23 13.83
CA CYS A 133 22.21 -5.16 12.38
C CYS A 133 22.03 -3.74 11.82
N LYS A 134 21.98 -2.72 12.69
CA LYS A 134 21.85 -1.29 12.34
C LYS A 134 20.61 -0.90 11.53
N ARG A 135 19.67 -1.81 11.29
CA ARG A 135 18.45 -1.53 10.54
C ARG A 135 17.62 -0.43 11.23
N PRO A 136 17.15 0.57 10.46
CA PRO A 136 16.35 1.68 10.96
C PRO A 136 14.93 1.21 11.33
N ALA A 137 14.32 1.83 12.33
CA ALA A 137 12.89 1.67 12.64
C ALA A 137 12.33 2.98 13.22
N SER A 138 11.04 3.23 12.99
CA SER A 138 10.26 4.19 13.77
C SER A 138 10.42 3.85 15.25
N GLN A 139 10.71 4.85 16.10
CA GLN A 139 10.95 4.61 17.52
C GLN A 139 9.70 4.04 18.21
N VAL A 140 8.52 4.50 17.83
CA VAL A 140 7.24 4.03 18.38
C VAL A 140 7.04 2.55 18.07
N ASP A 141 7.22 2.16 16.81
CA ASP A 141 7.02 0.78 16.36
C ASP A 141 8.10 -0.16 16.89
N TRP A 142 9.35 0.31 16.94
CA TRP A 142 10.45 -0.41 17.55
C TRP A 142 10.18 -0.72 19.02
N ASN A 143 9.79 0.29 19.80
CA ASN A 143 9.48 0.11 21.22
C ASN A 143 8.32 -0.86 21.39
N ARG A 144 7.24 -0.70 20.62
CA ARG A 144 6.07 -1.60 20.66
C ARG A 144 6.47 -3.05 20.36
N TYR A 145 7.27 -3.26 19.33
CA TYR A 145 7.71 -4.60 18.92
C TYR A 145 8.63 -5.22 19.98
N VAL A 146 9.72 -4.55 20.37
CA VAL A 146 10.70 -5.08 21.32
C VAL A 146 10.09 -5.28 22.71
N MET A 147 9.09 -4.50 23.11
CA MET A 147 8.35 -4.76 24.35
C MET A 147 7.68 -6.14 24.34
N ALA A 148 7.11 -6.55 23.21
CA ALA A 148 6.41 -7.82 23.05
C ALA A 148 7.36 -8.99 22.72
N ALA A 149 8.23 -8.81 21.71
CA ALA A 149 9.06 -9.87 21.15
C ALA A 149 10.41 -10.04 21.86
N LYS A 150 10.90 -9.01 22.57
CA LYS A 150 12.22 -8.97 23.26
C LYS A 150 13.45 -9.18 22.38
N VAL A 151 13.27 -9.23 21.06
CA VAL A 151 14.33 -9.41 20.06
C VAL A 151 14.15 -8.44 18.90
N CYS A 152 15.18 -8.30 18.05
CA CYS A 152 15.09 -7.59 16.79
C CYS A 152 14.36 -8.46 15.74
N PRO A 153 13.42 -7.89 14.95
CA PRO A 153 12.68 -8.67 13.93
C PRO A 153 13.56 -9.26 12.83
N TRP A 154 14.80 -8.78 12.67
CA TRP A 154 15.69 -9.19 11.57
C TRP A 154 16.88 -10.05 11.99
N CYS A 155 17.43 -9.84 13.19
CA CYS A 155 18.66 -10.52 13.60
C CYS A 155 18.51 -11.36 14.88
N GLY A 156 17.32 -11.45 15.45
CA GLY A 156 17.10 -12.07 16.76
C GLY A 156 17.73 -11.25 17.87
#